data_AF-A0A1H7SY40-F1
#
_entry.id   AF-A0A1H7SY40-F1
#
_cell.length_a   1.000
_cell.length_b   1.000
_cell.length_c   1.000
_cell.angle_alpha   90.00
_cell.angle_beta   90.00
_cell.angle_gamma   90.00
#
_symmetry.space_group_name_H-M   'P 1'
#
loop_
_entity.id
_entity.type
_entity.pdbx_description
1 polymer ?
#
loop_
_entity_poly.entity_id
_entity_poly.type
_entity_poly.pdbx_seq_one_letter_code
_entity_poly.pdbx_strand_id
1 'polypeptide(L)'
;MVRPLGLPFDPIERAGEKWEKHFGPSSAMRAATSVFRVQQILLARFDEVLRPLELTFARYEVLVLLTFSRSGELPLKVIGSRLMVHPTSVTNAIDRLVAAGYVDRRPNPADGRGVLAAITDRGRTVVEEGTRALTALDFGLGELAEEEHEALFTTLRRVRLGAGDVAGDAP
;
A
#
# COMPACT_ATOMS: atom_id res chain seq x y z
N MET A 1 -5.53 -3.20 15.99
CA MET A 1 -5.48 -1.93 16.74
C MET A 1 -4.02 -1.60 17.02
N VAL A 2 -3.53 -0.41 16.63
CA VAL A 2 -2.16 0.01 16.97
C VAL A 2 -2.07 0.18 18.48
N ARG A 3 -1.24 -0.64 19.13
CA ARG A 3 -1.06 -0.58 20.59
C ARG A 3 -0.45 0.79 20.96
N PRO A 4 -0.98 1.49 21.98
CA PRO A 4 -0.35 2.70 22.50
C PRO A 4 1.11 2.40 22.88
N LEU A 5 2.03 3.30 22.56
CA LEU A 5 3.45 3.10 22.82
C LEU A 5 3.80 3.00 24.31
N GLY A 6 2.88 3.38 25.21
CA GLY A 6 3.10 3.34 26.65
C GLY A 6 4.14 4.35 27.14
N LEU A 7 4.47 5.35 26.32
CA LEU A 7 5.43 6.41 26.64
C LEU A 7 4.67 7.69 27.06
N PRO A 8 5.15 8.44 28.05
CA PRO A 8 4.54 9.70 28.48
C PRO A 8 4.89 10.89 27.57
N PHE A 9 5.54 10.65 26.43
CA PHE A 9 5.99 11.67 25.48
C PHE A 9 5.94 11.12 24.04
N ASP A 10 5.98 12.02 23.05
CA ASP A 10 6.15 11.64 21.64
C ASP A 10 7.62 11.25 21.39
N PRO A 11 7.91 9.99 21.00
CA PRO A 11 9.28 9.55 20.77
C PRO A 11 9.95 10.24 19.58
N ILE A 12 9.21 10.70 18.56
CA ILE A 12 9.76 11.40 17.39
C ILE A 12 10.16 12.82 17.78
N GLU A 13 9.32 13.53 18.55
CA GLU A 13 9.67 14.84 19.12
C GLU A 13 10.92 14.73 20.00
N ARG A 14 10.93 13.75 20.91
CA ARG A 14 12.05 13.52 21.81
C ARG A 14 13.33 13.14 21.06
N ALA A 15 13.22 12.38 19.97
CA ALA A 15 14.34 12.09 19.09
C ALA A 15 14.85 13.37 18.40
N GLY A 16 13.94 14.25 17.96
CA GLY A 16 14.28 15.56 17.37
C GLY A 16 15.11 16.45 18.30
N GLU A 17 14.65 16.64 19.54
CA GLU A 17 15.38 17.41 20.54
C GLU A 17 16.80 16.87 20.79
N LYS A 18 16.94 15.53 20.84
CA LYS A 18 18.24 14.90 21.02
C LYS A 18 19.10 15.04 19.76
N TRP A 19 18.50 14.92 18.58
CA TRP A 19 19.20 15.07 17.30
C TRP A 19 19.82 16.44 17.16
N GLU A 20 19.09 17.50 17.49
CA GLU A 20 19.59 18.88 17.43
C GLU A 20 20.81 19.14 18.29
N LYS A 21 20.89 18.47 19.45
CA LYS A 21 22.03 18.59 20.35
C LYS A 21 23.31 17.92 19.83
N HIS A 22 23.20 16.98 18.89
CA HIS A 22 24.33 16.15 18.46
C HIS A 22 24.67 16.30 16.96
N PHE A 23 23.68 16.59 16.11
CA PHE A 23 23.80 16.44 14.65
C PHE A 23 23.26 17.63 13.84
N GLY A 24 22.60 18.62 14.46
CA GLY A 24 22.04 19.79 13.76
C GLY A 24 20.52 19.70 13.50
N PRO A 25 19.96 20.44 12.52
CA PRO A 25 18.50 20.55 12.34
C PRO A 25 17.79 19.19 12.26
N SER A 26 16.71 19.02 13.03
CA SER A 26 15.99 17.74 13.12
C SER A 26 14.81 17.60 12.16
N SER A 27 14.43 18.66 11.44
CA SER A 27 13.17 18.71 10.66
C SER A 27 13.05 17.59 9.64
N ALA A 28 14.09 17.35 8.84
CA ALA A 28 14.11 16.27 7.84
C ALA A 28 14.04 14.88 8.48
N MET A 29 14.74 14.67 9.60
CA MET A 29 14.74 13.40 10.33
C MET A 29 13.37 13.12 10.97
N ARG A 30 12.75 14.12 11.60
CA ARG A 30 11.40 14.02 12.17
C ARG A 30 10.38 13.68 11.08
N ALA A 31 10.41 14.41 9.96
CA ALA A 31 9.50 14.16 8.83
C ALA A 31 9.66 12.73 8.27
N ALA A 32 10.88 12.28 7.99
CA ALA A 32 11.13 10.94 7.49
C ALA A 32 10.67 9.86 8.47
N THR A 33 10.95 10.03 9.77
CA THR A 33 10.52 9.10 10.82
C THR A 33 9.00 9.05 10.95
N SER A 34 8.32 10.20 10.85
CA SER A 34 6.86 10.29 10.85
C SER A 34 6.25 9.55 9.66
N VAL A 35 6.82 9.66 8.45
CA VAL A 35 6.34 8.91 7.27
C VAL A 35 6.38 7.40 7.53
N PHE A 36 7.49 6.87 8.02
CA PHE A 36 7.58 5.44 8.37
C PHE A 36 6.59 5.04 9.46
N ARG A 37 6.41 5.90 10.46
CA ARG A 37 5.48 5.60 11.56
C ARG A 37 4.03 5.58 11.09
N VAL A 38 3.63 6.55 10.28
CA VAL A 38 2.29 6.61 9.67
C VAL A 38 2.07 5.42 8.75
N GLN A 39 3.05 5.04 7.91
CA GLN A 39 2.97 3.84 7.07
C GLN A 39 2.64 2.59 7.90
N GLN A 40 3.33 2.38 9.03
CA GLN A 40 3.07 1.23 9.91
C GLN A 40 1.65 1.26 10.51
N ILE A 41 1.17 2.45 10.90
CA ILE A 41 -0.18 2.65 11.44
C ILE A 41 -1.22 2.33 10.38
N LEU A 42 -1.07 2.86 9.17
CA LEU A 42 -1.98 2.65 8.06
C LEU A 42 -2.05 1.17 7.67
N LEU A 43 -0.90 0.50 7.49
CA LEU A 43 -0.88 -0.93 7.18
C LEU A 43 -1.61 -1.77 8.24
N ALA A 44 -1.37 -1.48 9.52
CA ALA A 44 -2.04 -2.19 10.61
C ALA A 44 -3.57 -1.94 10.64
N ARG A 45 -3.99 -0.71 10.36
CA ARG A 45 -5.41 -0.32 10.26
C ARG A 45 -6.09 -1.02 9.06
N PHE A 46 -5.44 -1.02 7.89
CA PHE A 46 -5.94 -1.66 6.68
C PHE A 46 -6.07 -3.17 6.83
N ASP A 47 -5.02 -3.84 7.33
CA ASP A 47 -5.05 -5.28 7.58
C ASP A 47 -6.12 -5.66 8.62
N GLU A 48 -6.41 -4.80 9.58
CA GLU A 48 -7.48 -5.03 10.55
C GLU A 48 -8.87 -4.96 9.93
N VAL A 49 -9.11 -3.95 9.10
CA VAL A 49 -10.40 -3.77 8.42
C VAL A 49 -10.63 -4.84 7.35
N LEU A 50 -9.58 -5.30 6.68
CA LEU A 50 -9.65 -6.35 5.66
C LEU A 50 -9.65 -7.77 6.23
N ARG A 51 -9.35 -7.93 7.53
CA ARG A 51 -9.30 -9.24 8.20
C ARG A 51 -10.57 -10.09 8.04
N PRO A 52 -11.81 -9.54 8.14
CA PRO A 52 -13.03 -10.32 7.95
C PRO A 52 -13.17 -10.90 6.54
N LEU A 53 -12.48 -10.32 5.55
CA LEU A 53 -12.44 -10.79 4.16
C LEU A 53 -11.28 -11.77 3.90
N GLU A 54 -10.54 -12.15 4.95
CA GLU A 54 -9.32 -12.96 4.90
C GLU A 54 -8.19 -12.33 4.05
N LEU A 55 -8.22 -11.01 3.92
CA LEU A 55 -7.26 -10.23 3.15
C LEU A 55 -6.26 -9.48 4.03
N THR A 56 -5.07 -9.27 3.46
CA THR A 56 -4.15 -8.21 3.86
C THR A 56 -4.22 -7.09 2.83
N PHE A 57 -3.75 -5.89 3.16
CA PHE A 57 -3.74 -4.76 2.24
C PHE A 57 -3.02 -5.08 0.93
N ALA A 58 -1.84 -5.72 1.01
CA ALA A 58 -1.11 -6.14 -0.19
C ALA A 58 -1.88 -7.11 -1.10
N ARG A 59 -2.75 -7.98 -0.54
CA ARG A 59 -3.58 -8.90 -1.34
C ARG A 59 -4.79 -8.17 -1.93
N TYR A 60 -5.36 -7.24 -1.18
CA TYR A 60 -6.41 -6.35 -1.67
C TYR A 60 -5.91 -5.51 -2.87
N GLU A 61 -4.70 -4.93 -2.79
CA GLU A 61 -4.11 -4.15 -3.89
C GLU A 61 -3.95 -4.96 -5.18
N VAL A 62 -3.59 -6.24 -5.08
CA VAL A 62 -3.57 -7.16 -6.24
C VAL A 62 -4.95 -7.28 -6.87
N LEU A 63 -6.00 -7.48 -6.07
CA LEU A 63 -7.36 -7.61 -6.59
C LEU A 63 -7.87 -6.30 -7.20
N VAL A 64 -7.58 -5.14 -6.59
CA VAL A 64 -7.89 -3.82 -7.17
C VAL A 64 -7.19 -3.64 -8.52
N LEU A 65 -5.89 -3.96 -8.60
CA LEU A 65 -5.12 -3.86 -9.83
C LEU A 65 -5.70 -4.75 -10.94
N LEU A 66 -6.09 -5.98 -10.62
CA LEU A 66 -6.75 -6.87 -11.58
C LEU A 66 -8.12 -6.34 -11.99
N THR A 67 -8.88 -5.77 -11.06
CA THR A 67 -10.20 -5.16 -11.32
C THR A 67 -10.11 -4.02 -12.33
N PHE A 68 -9.09 -3.17 -12.22
CA PHE A 68 -8.86 -2.05 -13.15
C PHE A 68 -8.19 -2.46 -14.47
N SER A 69 -7.76 -3.72 -14.60
CA SER A 69 -7.22 -4.19 -15.87
C SER A 69 -8.34 -4.43 -16.88
N ARG A 70 -8.06 -4.15 -18.16
CA ARG A 70 -9.07 -4.23 -19.24
C ARG A 70 -9.74 -5.61 -19.35
N SER A 71 -9.00 -6.68 -19.04
CA SER A 71 -9.46 -8.06 -19.15
C SER A 71 -9.69 -8.75 -17.80
N GLY A 72 -9.47 -8.06 -16.67
CA GLY A 72 -9.48 -8.70 -15.35
C GLY A 72 -8.27 -9.60 -15.07
N GLU A 73 -7.26 -9.62 -15.95
CA GLU A 73 -6.10 -10.49 -15.82
C GLU A 73 -4.79 -9.76 -16.18
N LEU A 74 -3.70 -10.16 -15.54
CA LEU A 74 -2.35 -9.61 -15.79
C LEU A 74 -1.27 -10.69 -15.62
N PRO A 75 -0.15 -10.59 -16.37
CA PRO A 75 1.03 -11.40 -16.06
C PRO A 75 1.59 -11.07 -14.67
N LEU A 76 2.05 -12.09 -13.93
CA LEU A 76 2.59 -11.90 -12.57
C LEU A 76 3.75 -10.87 -12.52
N LYS A 77 4.59 -10.85 -13.57
CA LYS A 77 5.68 -9.85 -13.69
C LYS A 77 5.13 -8.42 -13.72
N VAL A 78 4.04 -8.19 -14.44
CA VAL A 78 3.40 -6.87 -14.55
C VAL A 78 2.78 -6.47 -13.21
N ILE A 79 2.17 -7.41 -12.49
CA ILE A 79 1.64 -7.16 -11.14
C ILE A 79 2.75 -6.70 -10.21
N GLY A 80 3.90 -7.39 -10.19
CA GLY A 80 5.04 -6.99 -9.35
C GLY A 80 5.58 -5.61 -9.66
N SER A 81 5.74 -5.29 -10.95
CA SER A 81 6.20 -3.96 -11.38
C SER A 81 5.21 -2.86 -10.99
N ARG A 82 3.90 -3.07 -11.14
CA ARG A 82 2.88 -2.05 -10.85
C ARG A 82 2.64 -1.83 -9.36
N LEU A 83 2.79 -2.87 -8.55
CA LEU A 83 2.65 -2.79 -7.08
C LEU A 83 3.97 -2.49 -6.37
N MET A 84 5.08 -2.35 -7.11
CA MET A 84 6.40 -2.04 -6.55
C MET A 84 6.87 -3.06 -5.49
N VAL A 85 6.49 -4.33 -5.67
CA VAL A 85 6.83 -5.43 -4.75
C VAL A 85 7.73 -6.45 -5.43
N HIS A 86 8.59 -7.07 -4.63
CA HIS A 86 9.49 -8.12 -5.10
C HIS A 86 8.69 -9.29 -5.72
N PRO A 87 9.15 -9.93 -6.82
CA PRO A 87 8.45 -11.02 -7.49
C PRO A 87 8.00 -12.16 -6.56
N THR A 88 8.85 -12.56 -5.60
CA THR A 88 8.51 -13.60 -4.61
C THR A 88 7.30 -13.22 -3.76
N SER A 89 7.14 -11.95 -3.41
CA SER A 89 5.98 -11.45 -2.66
C SER A 89 4.71 -11.53 -3.50
N VAL A 90 4.81 -11.26 -4.80
CA VAL A 90 3.69 -11.40 -5.75
C VAL A 90 3.25 -12.86 -5.83
N THR A 91 4.18 -13.79 -6.05
CA THR A 91 3.86 -15.22 -6.16
C THR A 91 3.12 -15.71 -4.92
N ASN A 92 3.64 -15.40 -3.73
CA ASN A 92 3.00 -15.77 -2.46
C ASN A 92 1.62 -15.12 -2.28
N ALA A 93 1.44 -13.86 -2.70
CA ALA A 93 0.15 -13.18 -2.65
C ALA A 93 -0.87 -13.86 -3.57
N ILE A 94 -0.46 -14.17 -4.82
CA ILE A 94 -1.31 -14.87 -5.79
C ILE A 94 -1.69 -16.27 -5.29
N ASP A 95 -0.76 -17.03 -4.72
CA ASP A 95 -1.06 -18.38 -4.21
C ASP A 95 -2.13 -18.36 -3.13
N ARG A 96 -2.07 -17.39 -2.22
CA ARG A 96 -3.09 -17.20 -1.18
C ARG A 96 -4.43 -16.75 -1.77
N LEU A 97 -4.42 -15.88 -2.77
CA LEU A 97 -5.64 -15.44 -3.46
C LEU A 97 -6.30 -16.56 -4.27
N VAL A 98 -5.51 -17.45 -4.86
CA VAL A 98 -5.99 -18.67 -5.53
C VAL A 98 -6.60 -19.63 -4.52
N ALA A 99 -5.91 -19.89 -3.40
CA ALA A 99 -6.44 -20.75 -2.34
C ALA A 99 -7.76 -20.22 -1.76
N ALA A 100 -7.94 -18.90 -1.71
CA ALA A 100 -9.19 -18.24 -1.28
C ALA A 100 -10.28 -18.17 -2.36
N GLY A 101 -9.99 -18.58 -3.60
CA GLY A 101 -10.93 -18.54 -4.74
C GLY A 101 -11.18 -17.14 -5.32
N TYR A 102 -10.30 -16.17 -5.02
CA TYR A 102 -10.43 -14.78 -5.51
C TYR A 102 -9.72 -14.55 -6.85
N VAL A 103 -8.77 -15.41 -7.19
CA VAL A 103 -7.97 -15.34 -8.41
C VAL A 103 -7.78 -16.74 -8.99
N ASP A 104 -7.76 -16.85 -10.32
CA ASP A 104 -7.33 -18.05 -11.03
C ASP A 104 -5.97 -17.84 -11.69
N ARG A 105 -5.18 -18.91 -11.82
CA ARG A 105 -3.98 -18.93 -12.66
C ARG A 105 -4.34 -19.46 -14.05
N ARG A 106 -3.91 -18.75 -15.09
CA ARG A 106 -4.09 -19.16 -16.48
C ARG A 106 -2.75 -19.20 -17.23
N PRO A 107 -2.56 -20.11 -18.20
CA PRO A 107 -1.43 -20.05 -19.12
C PRO A 107 -1.45 -18.70 -19.86
N ASN A 108 -0.28 -18.08 -20.03
CA ASN A 108 -0.18 -16.87 -20.85
C ASN A 108 -0.03 -17.25 -22.33
N PRO A 109 -1.01 -16.97 -23.20
CA PRO A 109 -0.90 -17.33 -24.62
C PRO A 109 0.20 -16.53 -25.36
N ALA A 110 0.61 -15.37 -24.83
CA ALA A 110 1.66 -14.53 -25.40
C ALA A 110 3.08 -14.89 -24.93
N ASP A 111 3.20 -15.76 -23.91
CA ASP A 111 4.47 -16.21 -23.35
C ASP A 111 4.32 -17.68 -22.95
N GLY A 112 4.90 -18.59 -23.73
CA GLY A 112 4.68 -20.04 -23.59
C GLY A 112 5.07 -20.64 -22.24
N ARG A 113 5.76 -19.90 -21.35
CA ARG A 113 6.00 -20.30 -19.94
C ARG A 113 5.43 -19.33 -18.91
N GLY A 114 4.76 -18.27 -19.36
CA GLY A 114 4.18 -17.24 -18.53
C GLY A 114 2.86 -17.67 -17.89
N VAL A 115 2.56 -17.09 -16.73
CA VAL A 115 1.30 -17.28 -16.01
C VAL A 115 0.60 -15.93 -15.87
N LEU A 116 -0.70 -15.93 -16.15
CA LEU A 116 -1.61 -14.83 -15.85
C LEU A 116 -2.31 -15.11 -14.53
N ALA A 117 -2.52 -14.06 -13.74
CA ALA A 117 -3.49 -14.06 -12.67
C ALA A 117 -4.77 -13.39 -13.18
N ALA A 118 -5.92 -14.05 -13.04
CA ALA A 118 -7.22 -13.56 -13.46
C ALA A 118 -8.15 -13.44 -12.26
N ILE A 119 -8.78 -12.29 -12.05
CA ILE A 119 -9.74 -12.10 -10.95
C ILE A 119 -11.04 -12.87 -11.23
N THR A 120 -11.57 -13.52 -10.20
CA THR A 120 -12.86 -14.22 -10.24
C THR A 120 -14.01 -13.28 -9.88
N ASP A 121 -15.26 -13.68 -10.12
CA ASP A 121 -16.44 -12.91 -9.70
C ASP A 121 -16.50 -12.75 -8.17
N ARG A 122 -16.09 -13.79 -7.44
CA ARG A 122 -15.92 -13.74 -5.99
C ARG A 122 -14.83 -12.72 -5.61
N GLY A 123 -13.71 -12.70 -6.32
CA GLY A 123 -12.66 -11.71 -6.14
C GLY A 123 -13.14 -10.28 -6.34
N ARG A 124 -13.98 -10.03 -7.36
CA ARG A 124 -14.59 -8.70 -7.60
C ARG A 124 -15.51 -8.27 -6.46
N THR A 125 -16.35 -9.19 -5.98
CA THR A 125 -17.25 -8.94 -4.84
C THR A 125 -16.44 -8.54 -3.60
N VAL A 126 -15.36 -9.26 -3.32
CA VAL A 126 -14.50 -8.97 -2.15
C VAL A 126 -13.74 -7.64 -2.31
N VAL A 127 -13.37 -7.24 -3.53
CA VAL A 127 -12.82 -5.89 -3.78
C VAL A 127 -13.83 -4.83 -3.40
N GLU A 128 -15.08 -4.94 -3.86
CA GLU A 128 -16.12 -3.95 -3.54
C GLU A 128 -16.36 -3.82 -2.03
N GLU A 129 -16.40 -4.95 -1.31
CA GLU A 129 -16.53 -4.98 0.15
C GLU A 129 -15.31 -4.36 0.84
N GLY A 130 -14.10 -4.72 0.40
CA GLY A 130 -12.85 -4.20 0.96
C GLY A 130 -12.68 -2.70 0.71
N THR A 131 -12.99 -2.23 -0.51
CA THR A 131 -12.96 -0.81 -0.86
C THR A 131 -13.94 -0.04 0.00
N ARG A 132 -15.18 -0.51 0.15
CA ARG A 132 -16.18 0.13 1.01
C ARG A 132 -15.69 0.26 2.45
N ALA A 133 -15.07 -0.80 2.97
CA ALA A 133 -14.56 -0.81 4.34
C ALA A 133 -13.37 0.15 4.54
N LEU A 134 -12.45 0.23 3.57
CA LEU A 134 -11.32 1.17 3.60
C LEU A 134 -11.75 2.63 3.42
N THR A 135 -12.72 2.89 2.52
CA THR A 135 -13.31 4.21 2.35
C THR A 135 -14.05 4.66 3.60
N ALA A 136 -14.78 3.77 4.29
CA ALA A 136 -15.43 4.11 5.56
C ALA A 136 -14.45 4.45 6.70
N LEU A 137 -13.16 4.12 6.55
CA LEU A 137 -12.07 4.52 7.44
C LEU A 137 -11.36 5.80 6.96
N ASP A 138 -11.79 6.41 5.86
CA ASP A 138 -11.08 7.48 5.16
C ASP A 138 -9.61 7.11 4.86
N PHE A 139 -9.39 5.83 4.50
CA PHE A 139 -8.05 5.26 4.34
C PHE A 139 -7.12 5.54 5.53
N GLY A 140 -7.67 5.59 6.74
CA GLY A 140 -6.91 5.77 7.97
C GLY A 140 -6.33 7.18 8.15
N LEU A 141 -6.80 8.15 7.38
CA LEU A 141 -6.38 9.57 7.40
C LEU A 141 -7.55 10.52 7.70
N GLY A 142 -8.65 10.03 8.29
CA GLY A 142 -9.82 10.83 8.62
C GLY A 142 -9.57 11.91 9.69
N GLU A 143 -8.42 11.89 10.35
CA GLU A 143 -7.97 12.97 11.24
C GLU A 143 -7.50 14.23 10.50
N LEU A 144 -7.31 14.16 9.17
CA LEU A 144 -6.87 15.28 8.31
C LEU A 144 -8.05 15.84 7.48
N ALA A 145 -8.08 17.16 7.29
CA ALA A 145 -8.99 17.83 6.36
C ALA A 145 -8.58 17.61 4.90
N GLU A 146 -9.50 17.88 3.95
CA GLU A 146 -9.26 17.71 2.51
C GLU A 146 -8.06 18.54 2.02
N GLU A 147 -7.89 19.77 2.52
CA GLU A 147 -6.75 20.61 2.17
C GLU A 147 -5.42 20.03 2.68
N GLU A 148 -5.45 19.33 3.82
CA GLU A 148 -4.28 18.65 4.39
C GLU A 148 -3.93 17.37 3.61
N HIS A 149 -4.93 16.66 3.07
CA HIS A 149 -4.71 15.53 2.16
C HIS A 149 -3.96 15.96 0.91
N GLU A 150 -4.39 17.05 0.27
CA GLU A 150 -3.74 17.58 -0.94
C GLU A 150 -2.33 18.09 -0.63
N ALA A 151 -2.14 18.81 0.48
CA ALA A 151 -0.83 19.28 0.90
C ALA A 151 0.14 18.11 1.18
N LEU A 152 -0.33 17.03 1.81
CA LEU A 152 0.45 15.82 2.05
C LEU A 152 0.82 15.13 0.73
N PHE A 153 -0.16 14.93 -0.16
CA PHE A 153 0.06 14.32 -1.48
C PHE A 153 1.12 15.10 -2.27
N THR A 154 0.95 16.41 -2.39
CA THR A 154 1.89 17.29 -3.10
C THR A 154 3.30 17.24 -2.49
N THR A 155 3.41 17.24 -1.16
CA THR A 155 4.71 17.17 -0.47
C THR A 155 5.42 15.84 -0.71
N LEU A 156 4.71 14.71 -0.56
CA LEU A 156 5.28 13.38 -0.78
C LEU A 156 5.59 13.12 -2.26
N ARG A 157 4.79 13.67 -3.19
CA ARG A 157 5.05 13.58 -4.63
C ARG A 157 6.42 14.16 -4.99
N ARG A 158 6.84 15.26 -4.37
CA ARG A 158 8.18 15.85 -4.61
C ARG A 158 9.31 14.87 -4.26
N VAL A 159 9.17 14.13 -3.16
CA VAL A 159 10.15 13.10 -2.75
C VAL A 159 10.16 11.95 -3.75
N ARG A 160 8.99 11.46 -4.16
CA ARG A 160 8.84 10.37 -5.15
C ARG A 160 9.47 10.74 -6.50
N LEU A 161 9.17 11.92 -7.02
CA LEU A 161 9.76 12.41 -8.28
C LEU A 161 11.27 12.58 -8.17
N GLY A 162 11.76 13.15 -7.06
CA GLY A 162 13.19 13.29 -6.81
C GLY A 162 13.95 11.95 -6.74
N ALA A 163 13.27 10.87 -6.35
CA ALA A 163 13.81 9.52 -6.34
C ALA A 163 13.72 8.79 -7.70
N GLY A 164 13.12 9.41 -8.72
CA GLY A 164 12.91 8.79 -10.03
C GLY A 164 11.80 7.74 -10.05
N ASP A 165 10.86 7.80 -9.09
CA ASP A 165 9.74 6.85 -8.94
C ASP A 165 8.79 6.83 -10.15
N VAL A 166 8.76 7.92 -10.91
CA VAL A 166 8.01 8.05 -12.17
C VAL A 166 8.97 8.50 -13.27
N ALA A 167 9.04 7.74 -14.36
CA ALA A 167 9.74 8.16 -15.56
C ALA A 167 8.84 9.13 -16.36
N GLY A 168 9.10 10.43 -16.27
CA GLY A 168 8.41 11.46 -17.07
C GLY A 168 7.33 12.22 -16.32
N ASP A 169 7.76 13.29 -15.63
CA ASP A 169 7.16 14.63 -15.64
C ASP A 169 8.09 15.49 -14.76
N ALA A 170 9.30 15.72 -15.26
CA ALA A 170 10.03 16.91 -14.86
C ALA A 170 9.29 18.10 -15.49
N PRO A 171 9.10 19.22 -14.76
CA PRO A 171 8.48 20.40 -15.33
C PRO A 171 9.20 20.90 -16.59
#